data_AF-A0A498F5M5-F1
#
_entry.id   AF-A0A498F5M5-F1
#
_cell.length_a   1.000
_cell.length_b   1.000
_cell.length_c   1.000
_cell.angle_alpha   90.00
_cell.angle_beta   90.00
_cell.angle_gamma   90.00
#
_symmetry.space_group_name_H-M   'P 1'
#
loop_
_entity.id
_entity.type
_entity.pdbx_description
1 polymer ?
#
loop_
_entity_poly.entity_id
_entity_poly.type
_entity_poly.pdbx_seq_one_letter_code
_entity_poly.pdbx_strand_id
1 'polypeptide(L)'
;RGVTYVVPKRMHTSEKAQAKRLLQRDQDRYVTDRKLHLGNNEWHERTLQYRRKKNSDRTDHGQYAVFMTNGDPSAITEYGKRWDIERGYKSIKRFMAATTSKDFVLRFFYFAFACLLYSIWRGIDMLFQCENGGVYDREPVVTAQNTLTLLRKETGVG
;
A
#
# COMPACT_ATOMS: atom_id res chain seq x y z
N ARG A 1 -11.22 -24.96 12.71
CA ARG A 1 -10.30 -24.40 11.68
C ARG A 1 -9.74 -23.10 12.24
N GLY A 2 -8.42 -23.00 12.44
CA GLY A 2 -7.79 -21.77 12.93
C GLY A 2 -7.80 -20.68 11.87
N VAL A 3 -7.92 -19.41 12.29
CA VAL A 3 -7.87 -18.26 11.38
C VAL A 3 -6.42 -17.84 11.16
N THR A 4 -5.99 -17.71 9.91
CA THR A 4 -4.69 -17.13 9.55
C THR A 4 -4.77 -15.61 9.62
N TYR A 5 -3.81 -14.97 10.27
CA TYR A 5 -3.77 -13.52 10.40
C TYR A 5 -2.40 -12.94 10.09
N VAL A 6 -2.39 -11.69 9.66
CA VAL A 6 -1.21 -10.84 9.54
C VAL A 6 -1.53 -9.53 10.21
N VAL A 7 -0.75 -9.17 11.23
CA VAL A 7 -0.93 -7.94 12.00
C VAL A 7 0.34 -7.10 11.93
N PRO A 8 0.29 -5.88 11.38
CA PRO A 8 1.41 -4.95 11.46
C PRO A 8 1.65 -4.56 12.92
N LYS A 9 2.89 -4.67 13.37
CA LYS A 9 3.28 -4.42 14.76
C LYS A 9 4.16 -3.17 14.85
N ARG A 10 3.87 -2.28 15.81
CA ARG A 10 4.78 -1.19 16.16
C ARG A 10 6.04 -1.75 16.80
N MET A 11 7.20 -1.26 16.38
CA MET A 11 8.47 -1.67 16.99
C MET A 11 8.64 -1.08 18.39
N HIS A 12 8.87 -1.96 19.38
CA HIS A 12 9.33 -1.58 20.72
C HIS A 12 10.85 -1.76 20.81
N THR A 13 11.45 -1.58 21.99
CA THR A 13 12.90 -1.57 22.20
C THR A 13 13.59 -2.80 21.61
N SER A 14 13.02 -4.00 21.79
CA SER A 14 13.62 -5.25 21.31
C SER A 14 13.62 -5.35 19.77
N GLU A 15 12.50 -4.98 19.14
CA GLU A 15 12.34 -5.01 17.69
C GLU A 15 13.19 -3.93 17.01
N LYS A 16 13.32 -2.74 17.64
CA LYS A 16 14.21 -1.68 17.16
C LYS A 16 15.68 -2.12 17.19
N ALA A 17 16.11 -2.78 18.27
CA ALA A 17 17.45 -3.32 18.37
C ALA A 17 17.71 -4.40 17.32
N GLN A 18 16.74 -5.30 17.10
CA GLN A 18 16.84 -6.30 16.04
C GLN A 18 16.90 -5.67 14.64
N ALA A 19 16.04 -4.69 14.35
CA ALA A 19 16.04 -3.99 13.07
C ALA A 19 17.38 -3.27 12.80
N LYS A 20 18.02 -2.68 13.83
CA LYS A 20 19.38 -2.12 13.69
C LYS A 20 20.42 -3.18 13.33
N ARG A 21 20.35 -4.37 13.93
CA ARG A 21 21.24 -5.49 13.60
C ARG A 21 21.02 -5.98 12.16
N LEU A 22 19.77 -6.04 11.71
CA LEU A 22 19.43 -6.42 10.33
C LEU A 22 19.93 -5.39 9.32
N LEU A 23 19.87 -4.10 9.66
CA LEU A 23 20.42 -3.04 8.83
C LEU A 23 21.95 -3.15 8.67
N GLN A 24 22.67 -3.47 9.75
CA GLN A 24 24.12 -3.70 9.69
C GLN A 24 24.51 -4.92 8.84
N ARG A 25 23.63 -5.92 8.76
CA ARG A 25 23.84 -7.15 7.97
C ARG A 25 23.30 -7.06 6.54
N ASP A 26 22.74 -5.91 6.16
CA ASP A 26 22.08 -5.67 4.87
C ASP A 26 21.05 -6.76 4.48
N GLN A 27 20.26 -7.22 5.47
CA GLN A 27 19.34 -8.34 5.27
C GLN A 27 17.89 -7.87 5.09
N ASP A 28 17.36 -7.99 3.86
CA ASP A 28 16.03 -7.49 3.51
C ASP A 28 14.85 -8.17 4.23
N ARG A 29 15.01 -9.44 4.61
CA ARG A 29 13.98 -10.26 5.24
C ARG A 29 14.55 -11.07 6.39
N TYR A 30 13.86 -11.06 7.52
CA TYR A 30 14.19 -11.87 8.68
C TYR A 30 12.93 -12.35 9.39
N VAL A 31 12.90 -13.64 9.73
CA VAL A 31 11.78 -14.29 10.42
C VAL A 31 12.29 -14.84 11.74
N THR A 32 11.54 -14.64 12.81
CA THR A 32 11.85 -15.20 14.13
C THR A 32 10.60 -15.71 14.79
N ASP A 33 10.68 -16.87 15.42
CA ASP A 33 9.58 -17.42 16.18
C ASP A 33 9.38 -16.64 17.48
N ARG A 34 8.12 -16.50 17.87
CA ARG A 34 7.68 -15.89 19.12
C ARG A 34 6.49 -16.67 19.64
N LYS A 35 6.43 -16.80 20.96
CA LYS A 35 5.21 -17.23 21.65
C LYS A 35 4.59 -15.99 22.28
N LEU A 36 3.30 -15.79 22.05
CA LEU A 36 2.53 -14.78 22.78
C LEU A 36 1.71 -15.50 23.84
N HIS A 37 1.77 -14.99 25.06
CA HIS A 37 0.93 -15.44 26.14
C HIS A 37 -0.46 -14.81 26.00
N LEU A 38 -1.50 -15.63 25.90
CA LEU A 38 -2.89 -15.17 25.76
C LEU A 38 -3.60 -15.01 27.11
N GLY A 39 -2.98 -15.47 28.20
CA GLY A 39 -3.63 -15.64 29.50
C GLY A 39 -3.89 -17.12 29.79
N ASN A 40 -4.22 -17.47 31.03
CA ASN A 40 -4.56 -18.83 31.45
C ASN A 40 -3.51 -19.92 31.11
N ASN A 41 -2.22 -19.57 31.12
CA ASN A 41 -1.13 -20.45 30.68
C ASN A 41 -1.19 -20.87 29.20
N GLU A 42 -2.05 -20.23 28.40
CA GLU A 42 -2.13 -20.50 26.97
C GLU A 42 -1.09 -19.69 26.19
N TRP A 43 -0.33 -20.42 25.38
CA TRP A 43 0.66 -19.87 24.48
C TRP A 43 0.21 -20.05 23.04
N HIS A 44 0.32 -18.99 22.26
CA HIS A 44 0.06 -19.04 20.84
C HIS A 44 1.34 -18.75 20.07
N GLU A 45 1.76 -19.75 19.31
CA GLU A 45 2.92 -19.71 18.45
C GLU A 45 2.65 -18.81 17.25
N ARG A 46 3.64 -17.97 16.94
CA ARG A 46 3.57 -17.01 15.85
C ARG A 46 4.97 -16.63 15.42
N THR A 47 5.09 -16.10 14.21
CA THR A 47 6.34 -15.55 13.71
C THR A 47 6.28 -14.02 13.76
N LEU A 48 7.41 -13.40 14.09
CA LEU A 48 7.68 -12.01 13.79
C LEU A 48 8.51 -11.95 12.53
N GLN A 49 8.08 -11.13 11.58
CA GLN A 49 8.73 -10.98 10.30
C GLN A 49 9.12 -9.53 10.08
N TYR A 50 10.39 -9.33 9.79
CA TYR A 50 10.99 -8.03 9.50
C TYR A 50 11.14 -7.94 7.99
N ARG A 51 10.62 -6.85 7.42
CA ARG A 51 10.70 -6.56 5.99
C ARG A 51 11.27 -5.18 5.78
N ARG A 52 12.35 -5.09 5.01
CA ARG A 52 12.91 -3.80 4.58
C ARG A 52 11.96 -3.13 3.59
N LYS A 53 11.75 -1.83 3.77
CA LYS A 53 10.98 -0.98 2.87
C LYS A 53 11.88 -0.59 1.70
N LYS A 54 11.44 -0.89 0.47
CA LYS A 54 12.23 -0.63 -0.74
C LYS A 54 12.57 0.87 -0.94
N ASN A 55 11.65 1.77 -0.60
CA ASN A 55 11.77 3.21 -0.86
C ASN A 55 11.77 4.01 0.44
N SER A 56 12.66 3.68 1.39
CA SER A 56 12.73 4.39 2.67
C SER A 56 13.96 5.30 2.72
N ASP A 57 13.73 6.62 2.78
CA ASP A 57 14.79 7.63 2.92
C ASP A 57 15.44 7.63 4.32
N ARG A 58 14.90 6.84 5.24
CA ARG A 58 15.46 6.69 6.58
C ARG A 58 16.75 5.89 6.54
N THR A 59 17.74 6.27 7.36
CA THR A 59 19.01 5.54 7.55
C THR A 59 19.03 4.71 8.83
N ASP A 60 17.90 4.61 9.52
CA ASP A 60 17.79 3.95 10.82
C ASP A 60 16.88 2.71 10.77
N HIS A 61 16.54 2.18 11.95
CA HIS A 61 15.60 1.08 12.12
C HIS A 61 14.23 1.29 11.42
N GLY A 62 13.86 2.54 11.10
CA GLY A 62 12.63 2.87 10.39
C GLY A 62 12.59 2.36 8.93
N GLN A 63 13.73 1.92 8.38
CA GLN A 63 13.76 1.18 7.11
C GLN A 63 13.00 -0.15 7.17
N TYR A 64 12.79 -0.72 8.35
CA TYR A 64 12.08 -1.98 8.50
C TYR A 64 10.61 -1.75 8.90
N ALA A 65 9.77 -2.70 8.53
CA ALA A 65 8.43 -2.91 9.09
C ALA A 65 8.39 -4.29 9.76
N VAL A 66 7.65 -4.40 10.86
CA VAL A 66 7.47 -5.67 11.59
C VAL A 66 6.03 -6.12 11.46
N PHE A 67 5.87 -7.39 11.15
CA PHE A 67 4.58 -8.06 11.08
C PHE A 67 4.58 -9.25 12.02
N MET A 68 3.41 -9.55 12.57
CA MET A 68 3.14 -10.74 13.37
C MET A 68 2.15 -11.61 12.62
N THR A 69 2.49 -12.88 12.40
CA THR A 69 1.62 -13.81 11.68
C THR A 69 1.75 -15.23 12.22
N ASN A 70 0.66 -15.99 12.17
CA ASN A 70 0.64 -17.44 12.40
C ASN A 70 0.67 -18.26 11.10
N GLY A 71 0.75 -17.58 9.95
CA GLY A 71 0.81 -18.20 8.62
C GLY A 71 2.20 -18.14 8.00
N ASP A 72 2.25 -18.57 6.75
CA ASP A 72 3.47 -18.57 5.94
C ASP A 72 3.99 -17.12 5.72
N PRO A 73 5.31 -16.89 5.65
CA PRO A 73 5.90 -15.59 5.30
C PRO A 73 5.36 -14.93 4.04
N SER A 74 4.87 -15.71 3.08
CA SER A 74 4.20 -15.21 1.88
C SER A 74 2.92 -14.41 2.18
N ALA A 75 2.24 -14.67 3.30
CA ALA A 75 1.01 -13.98 3.70
C ALA A 75 1.20 -12.46 3.83
N ILE A 76 2.41 -11.99 4.13
CA ILE A 76 2.72 -10.55 4.18
C ILE A 76 2.72 -9.93 2.78
N THR A 77 3.14 -10.69 1.77
CA THR A 77 3.09 -10.22 0.38
C THR A 77 1.64 -10.06 -0.07
N GLU A 78 0.76 -10.97 0.33
CA GLU A 78 -0.67 -10.84 0.12
C GLU A 78 -1.27 -9.66 0.90
N TYR A 79 -0.90 -9.49 2.17
CA TYR A 79 -1.28 -8.34 2.98
C TYR A 79 -0.91 -7.00 2.33
N GLY A 80 0.23 -6.96 1.62
CA GLY A 80 0.66 -5.80 0.84
C GLY A 80 -0.37 -5.31 -0.19
N LYS A 81 -1.18 -6.20 -0.76
CA LYS A 81 -2.26 -5.83 -1.71
C LYS A 81 -3.32 -4.92 -1.08
N ARG A 82 -3.49 -4.95 0.25
CA ARG A 82 -4.40 -4.03 0.96
C ARG A 82 -3.96 -2.58 0.78
N TRP A 83 -2.66 -2.31 0.81
CA TRP A 83 -2.13 -0.96 0.65
C TRP A 83 -2.35 -0.42 -0.77
N ASP A 84 -2.44 -1.30 -1.77
CA ASP A 84 -2.75 -0.91 -3.15
C ASP A 84 -4.14 -0.29 -3.27
N ILE A 85 -5.09 -0.75 -2.46
CA ILE A 85 -6.45 -0.19 -2.42
C ILE A 85 -6.41 1.26 -1.91
N GLU A 86 -5.66 1.53 -0.84
CA GLU A 86 -5.50 2.90 -0.32
C GLU A 86 -4.84 3.84 -1.34
N ARG A 87 -3.81 3.34 -2.05
CA ARG A 87 -3.18 4.07 -3.15
C ARG A 87 -4.18 4.35 -4.27
N GLY A 88 -4.99 3.36 -4.66
CA GLY A 88 -6.04 3.50 -5.66
C GLY A 88 -7.08 4.56 -5.27
N TYR A 89 -7.59 4.52 -4.03
CA TYR A 89 -8.52 5.52 -3.52
C TYR A 89 -7.94 6.93 -3.49
N LYS A 90 -6.65 7.08 -3.16
CA LYS A 90 -5.96 8.38 -3.21
C LYS A 90 -5.96 8.95 -4.62
N SER A 91 -5.75 8.10 -5.63
CA SER A 91 -5.83 8.50 -7.05
C SER A 91 -7.25 8.84 -7.50
N ILE A 92 -8.27 8.05 -7.11
CA ILE A 92 -9.68 8.34 -7.42
C ILE A 92 -10.11 9.68 -6.81
N LYS A 93 -9.71 9.97 -5.56
CA LYS A 93 -10.00 11.26 -4.91
C LYS A 93 -9.46 12.46 -5.69
N ARG A 94 -8.42 12.29 -6.51
CA ARG A 94 -7.88 13.37 -7.37
C ARG A 94 -8.83 13.75 -8.50
N PHE A 95 -9.65 12.80 -8.96
CA PHE A 95 -10.68 13.02 -9.98
C PHE A 95 -12.04 13.44 -9.38
N MET A 96 -12.18 13.39 -8.06
CA MET A 96 -13.41 13.78 -7.38
C MET A 96 -13.52 15.30 -7.30
N ALA A 97 -14.59 15.86 -7.87
CA ALA A 97 -14.90 17.27 -7.71
C ALA A 97 -15.22 17.61 -6.25
N ALA A 98 -14.79 18.79 -5.79
CA ALA A 98 -15.16 19.29 -4.47
C ALA A 98 -16.65 19.67 -4.47
N THR A 99 -17.44 19.08 -3.57
CA THR A 99 -18.87 19.40 -3.45
C THR A 99 -19.19 19.82 -2.01
N THR A 100 -19.97 20.88 -1.86
CA THR A 100 -20.46 21.36 -0.55
C THR A 100 -21.87 20.83 -0.24
N SER A 101 -22.53 20.20 -1.21
CA SER A 101 -23.86 19.62 -1.06
C SER A 101 -23.86 18.44 -0.07
N LYS A 102 -24.95 18.33 0.68
CA LYS A 102 -25.20 17.24 1.64
C LYS A 102 -26.03 16.10 1.04
N ASP A 103 -26.52 16.26 -0.18
CA ASP A 103 -27.31 15.24 -0.85
C ASP A 103 -26.47 13.98 -1.12
N PHE A 104 -26.97 12.84 -0.65
CA PHE A 104 -26.33 11.54 -0.83
C PHE A 104 -26.26 11.13 -2.30
N VAL A 105 -27.33 11.35 -3.07
CA VAL A 105 -27.42 10.97 -4.49
C VAL A 105 -26.34 11.69 -5.28
N LEU A 106 -26.18 12.99 -5.01
CA LEU A 106 -25.17 13.80 -5.66
C LEU A 106 -23.76 13.34 -5.30
N ARG A 107 -23.46 13.10 -4.02
CA ARG A 107 -22.14 12.60 -3.58
C ARG A 107 -21.81 11.24 -4.17
N PHE A 108 -22.79 10.34 -4.25
CA PHE A 108 -22.64 9.04 -4.86
C PHE A 108 -22.36 9.16 -6.37
N PHE A 109 -23.09 10.05 -7.07
CA PHE A 109 -22.84 10.33 -8.48
C PHE A 109 -21.42 10.82 -8.73
N TYR A 110 -20.94 11.82 -7.97
CA TYR A 110 -19.56 12.31 -8.10
C TYR A 110 -18.52 11.24 -7.80
N PHE A 111 -18.78 10.37 -6.83
CA PHE A 111 -17.90 9.23 -6.52
C PHE A 111 -17.87 8.23 -7.68
N ALA A 112 -19.03 7.81 -8.19
CA ALA A 112 -19.13 6.90 -9.32
C ALA A 112 -18.48 7.48 -10.59
N PHE A 113 -18.68 8.77 -10.84
CA PHE A 113 -18.07 9.49 -11.96
C PHE A 113 -16.54 9.55 -11.83
N ALA A 114 -16.01 9.81 -10.63
CA ALA A 114 -14.57 9.76 -10.37
C ALA A 114 -13.98 8.36 -10.59
N CYS A 115 -14.71 7.29 -10.21
CA CYS A 115 -14.31 5.91 -10.50
C CYS A 115 -14.27 5.61 -12.01
N LEU A 116 -15.21 6.15 -12.79
CA LEU A 116 -15.23 6.02 -14.25
C LEU A 116 -14.03 6.72 -14.89
N LEU A 117 -13.78 7.98 -14.54
CA LEU A 117 -12.62 8.74 -15.04
C LEU A 117 -11.30 8.05 -14.69
N TYR A 118 -11.17 7.54 -13.46
CA TYR A 118 -10.00 6.77 -13.05
C TYR A 118 -9.81 5.51 -13.88
N SER A 119 -10.88 4.77 -14.18
CA SER A 119 -10.83 3.54 -14.98
C SER A 119 -10.41 3.83 -16.42
N ILE A 120 -10.94 4.90 -17.03
CA ILE A 120 -10.55 5.35 -18.37
C ILE A 120 -9.07 5.75 -18.39
N TRP A 121 -8.64 6.59 -17.46
CA TRP A 121 -7.24 7.00 -17.36
C TRP A 121 -6.30 5.80 -17.16
N ARG A 122 -6.66 4.85 -16.31
CA ARG A 122 -5.84 3.64 -16.09
C ARG A 122 -5.79 2.75 -17.34
N GLY A 123 -6.88 2.67 -18.10
CA GLY A 123 -6.92 1.99 -19.40
C GLY A 123 -5.98 2.64 -20.42
N ILE A 124 -5.97 3.97 -20.52
CA ILE A 124 -5.06 4.72 -21.39
C ILE A 124 -3.60 4.51 -20.97
N ASP A 125 -3.30 4.62 -19.67
CA ASP A 125 -1.96 4.40 -19.14
C ASP A 125 -1.46 2.96 -19.39
N MET A 126 -2.34 1.96 -19.25
CA MET A 126 -2.03 0.57 -19.59
C MET A 126 -1.73 0.40 -21.08
N LEU A 127 -2.53 1.01 -21.97
CA LEU A 127 -2.29 0.95 -23.42
C LEU A 127 -0.95 1.59 -23.79
N PHE A 128 -0.65 2.76 -23.22
CA PHE A 128 0.61 3.48 -23.44
C PHE A 128 1.84 2.69 -22.97
N GLN A 129 1.73 1.98 -21.84
CA GLN A 129 2.81 1.11 -21.36
C GLN A 129 3.05 -0.09 -22.28
N CYS A 130 1.97 -0.73 -22.76
CA CYS A 130 2.05 -1.85 -23.70
C CYS A 130 2.65 -1.41 -25.05
N GLU A 131 2.25 -0.25 -25.57
CA GLU A 131 2.75 0.29 -26.84
C GLU A 131 4.25 0.61 -26.78
N ASN A 132 4.72 1.13 -25.64
CA ASN A 132 6.15 1.38 -25.41
C ASN A 132 6.99 0.13 -25.06
N GLY A 133 6.44 -1.07 -25.27
CA GLY A 133 7.15 -2.33 -25.03
C GLY A 133 7.45 -2.62 -23.55
N GLY A 134 6.79 -1.91 -22.63
CA GLY A 134 6.95 -2.10 -21.20
C GLY A 134 6.08 -3.24 -20.66
N VAL A 135 6.62 -4.03 -19.73
CA VAL A 135 5.78 -4.87 -18.86
C VAL A 135 4.93 -3.92 -18.01
N TYR A 136 3.61 -4.08 -18.04
CA TYR A 136 2.69 -3.25 -17.26
C TYR A 136 3.12 -3.18 -15.79
N ASP A 137 3.52 -1.98 -15.36
CA ASP A 137 3.78 -1.67 -13.97
C ASP A 137 2.53 -1.07 -13.32
N ARG A 138 2.35 -1.40 -12.04
CA ARG A 138 1.24 -0.92 -11.22
C ARG A 138 1.35 0.59 -10.93
N GLU A 139 2.54 1.17 -11.14
CA GLU A 139 2.76 2.61 -11.08
C GLU A 139 2.44 3.25 -12.44
N PRO A 140 1.57 4.27 -12.49
CA PRO A 140 1.19 4.93 -13.73
C PRO A 140 2.33 5.81 -14.25
N VAL A 141 2.70 5.61 -15.51
CA VAL A 141 3.72 6.41 -16.20
C VAL A 141 3.14 7.79 -16.52
N VAL A 142 1.89 7.83 -16.98
CA VAL A 142 1.18 9.07 -17.25
C VAL A 142 0.47 9.50 -15.96
N THR A 143 1.13 10.33 -15.14
CA THR A 143 0.52 10.81 -13.89
C THR A 143 -0.77 11.59 -14.17
N ALA A 144 -1.81 11.40 -13.35
CA ALA A 144 -3.10 12.10 -13.47
C ALA A 144 -2.98 13.65 -13.48
N GLN A 145 -1.89 14.21 -12.97
CA GLN A 145 -1.61 15.65 -13.11
C GLN A 145 -1.29 16.03 -14.54
N ASN A 146 -0.49 15.23 -15.23
CA ASN A 146 -0.06 15.52 -16.60
C ASN A 146 -1.27 15.49 -17.54
N THR A 147 -2.19 14.54 -17.34
CA THR A 147 -3.44 14.49 -18.11
C THR A 147 -4.35 15.68 -17.79
N LEU A 148 -4.49 16.06 -16.52
CA LEU A 148 -5.23 17.27 -16.13
C LEU A 148 -4.61 18.55 -16.71
N THR A 149 -3.28 18.65 -16.74
CA THR A 149 -2.56 19.79 -17.31
C THR A 149 -2.73 19.86 -18.84
N LEU A 150 -2.67 18.72 -19.53
CA LEU A 150 -2.95 18.63 -20.97
C LEU A 150 -4.40 19.04 -21.26
N LEU A 151 -5.37 18.48 -20.53
CA LEU A 151 -6.78 18.82 -20.71
C LEU A 151 -7.05 20.31 -20.44
N ARG A 152 -6.45 20.90 -19.41
CA ARG A 152 -6.55 22.36 -19.15
C ARG A 152 -5.97 23.18 -20.30
N LYS A 153 -4.84 22.75 -20.86
CA LYS A 153 -4.20 23.43 -21.99
C LYS A 153 -5.08 23.39 -23.24
N GLU A 154 -5.73 22.26 -23.51
CA GLU A 154 -6.60 22.08 -24.67
C GLU A 154 -7.99 22.73 -24.51
N THR A 155 -8.56 22.71 -23.30
CA THR A 155 -9.93 23.21 -23.06
C THR A 155 -9.99 24.68 -22.64
N GLY A 156 -8.89 25.27 -22.18
CA GLY A 156 -8.83 26.68 -21.77
C GLY A 156 -9.69 27.04 -20.54
N VAL A 157 -10.30 26.06 -19.87
CA VAL A 157 -11.17 26.30 -18.72
C VAL A 157 -10.36 26.24 -17.42
N GLY A 158 -10.35 27.37 -16.71
CA GLY A 158 -9.78 27.56 -15.36
C GLY A 158 -10.83 27.55 -14.28
#